data_AF-A0A2M4A062-F1
#
_entry.id   AF-A0A2M4A062-F1
#
_cell.length_a   1.000
_cell.length_b   1.000
_cell.length_c   1.000
_cell.angle_alpha   90.00
_cell.angle_beta   90.00
_cell.angle_gamma   90.00
#
_symmetry.space_group_name_H-M   'P 1'
#
loop_
_entity.id
_entity.type
_entity.pdbx_description
1 polymer ?
#
loop_
_entity_poly.entity_id
_entity_poly.type
_entity_poly.pdbx_seq_one_letter_code
_entity_poly.pdbx_strand_id
1 'polypeptide(L)'
;DHHYALLNTTEYAVQLVRDIVLTSVEANRTDQALRHYAALLEPELKQLVQESYGAQRTVRIGTAGRKVALLLQFVRALPDVNERAAVYRQLEELLQIDGQDERYPGILFADDAAKYGAGTEPVYKPNPERYPKRALERWQRQLDGGFFAELSQFAGDHPDYYERIERELLHPVAERWSVETWPRLVAYPNALPRLEQRVRAFRLLLDTAQKQQQQQLNDQQLMLLAGEMLKVERELTVHGGEQQQQQQLTELREMFPQRSYDRSYRTYAELFALYKP
;
A
#
# COMPACT_ATOMS: atom_id res chain seq x y z
N ASP A 1 44.16 1.31 -33.51
CA ASP A 1 42.93 0.60 -33.94
C ASP A 1 42.48 -0.51 -32.99
N HIS A 2 43.32 -1.49 -32.60
CA HIS A 2 42.91 -2.56 -31.67
C HIS A 2 42.50 -2.08 -30.26
N HIS A 3 43.09 -1.00 -29.75
CA HIS A 3 42.74 -0.46 -28.43
C HIS A 3 41.34 0.18 -28.41
N TYR A 4 40.95 0.87 -29.48
CA TYR A 4 39.59 1.43 -29.65
C TYR A 4 38.54 0.33 -29.84
N ALA A 5 38.86 -0.74 -30.59
CA ALA A 5 37.95 -1.88 -30.76
C ALA A 5 37.71 -2.63 -29.43
N LEU A 6 38.76 -2.82 -28.61
CA LEU A 6 38.65 -3.45 -27.31
C LEU A 6 37.84 -2.61 -26.32
N LEU A 7 38.07 -1.30 -26.25
CA LEU A 7 37.28 -0.36 -25.44
C LEU A 7 35.79 -0.41 -25.82
N ASN A 8 35.48 -0.39 -27.12
CA ASN A 8 34.10 -0.49 -27.62
C ASN A 8 33.45 -1.84 -27.25
N THR A 9 34.20 -2.95 -27.29
CA THR A 9 33.66 -4.26 -26.90
C THR A 9 33.43 -4.41 -25.41
N THR A 10 34.28 -3.81 -24.57
CA THR A 10 34.09 -3.79 -23.11
C THR A 10 32.92 -2.89 -22.70
N GLU A 11 32.79 -1.71 -23.31
CA GLU A 11 31.65 -0.81 -23.09
C GLU A 11 30.33 -1.46 -23.53
N TYR A 12 30.32 -2.10 -24.70
CA TYR A 12 29.16 -2.84 -25.18
C TYR A 12 28.78 -4.02 -24.29
N ALA A 13 29.77 -4.78 -23.79
CA ALA A 13 29.52 -5.88 -22.86
C ALA A 13 28.92 -5.38 -21.53
N VAL A 14 29.43 -4.27 -21.00
CA VAL A 14 28.87 -3.63 -19.79
C VAL A 14 27.43 -3.18 -20.04
N GLN A 15 27.15 -2.53 -21.18
CA GLN A 15 25.81 -2.09 -21.53
C GLN A 15 24.83 -3.26 -21.67
N LEU A 16 25.25 -4.36 -22.31
CA LEU A 16 24.43 -5.56 -22.45
C LEU A 16 24.08 -6.18 -21.09
N VAL A 17 25.04 -6.25 -20.17
CA VAL A 17 24.77 -6.78 -18.82
C VAL A 17 23.81 -5.85 -18.07
N ARG A 18 23.92 -4.52 -18.22
CA ARG A 18 22.97 -3.56 -17.66
C ARG A 18 21.55 -3.79 -18.21
N ASP A 19 21.39 -3.95 -19.52
CA ASP A 19 20.10 -4.25 -20.14
C ASP A 19 19.50 -5.58 -19.64
N ILE A 20 20.33 -6.59 -19.42
CA ILE A 20 19.90 -7.87 -18.84
C ILE A 20 19.41 -7.69 -17.39
N VAL A 21 20.12 -6.91 -16.57
CA VAL A 21 19.67 -6.61 -15.19
C VAL A 21 18.32 -5.91 -15.23
N LEU A 22 18.18 -4.84 -16.03
CA LEU A 22 16.93 -4.09 -16.18
C LEU A 22 15.77 -4.97 -16.63
N THR A 23 15.98 -5.76 -17.69
CA THR A 23 14.98 -6.69 -18.21
C THR A 23 14.58 -7.73 -17.16
N SER A 24 15.55 -8.20 -16.36
CA SER A 24 15.31 -9.14 -15.27
C SER A 24 14.48 -8.51 -14.14
N VAL A 25 14.74 -7.24 -13.79
CA VAL A 25 13.94 -6.48 -12.82
C VAL A 25 12.52 -6.30 -13.33
N GLU A 26 12.35 -5.86 -14.58
CA GLU A 26 11.01 -5.68 -15.18
C GLU A 26 10.23 -6.99 -15.29
N ALA A 27 10.92 -8.11 -15.47
CA ALA A 27 10.35 -9.45 -15.46
C ALA A 27 10.10 -10.02 -14.06
N ASN A 28 10.33 -9.25 -12.98
CA ASN A 28 10.23 -9.68 -11.58
C ASN A 28 11.13 -10.89 -11.25
N ARG A 29 12.32 -10.96 -11.86
CA ARG A 29 13.34 -11.98 -11.60
C ARG A 29 14.49 -11.39 -10.78
N THR A 30 14.20 -11.00 -9.55
CA THR A 30 15.15 -10.30 -8.66
C THR A 30 16.45 -11.08 -8.47
N ASP A 31 16.39 -12.40 -8.27
CA ASP A 31 17.61 -13.21 -8.10
C ASP A 31 18.50 -13.22 -9.35
N GLN A 32 17.89 -13.25 -10.53
CA GLN A 32 18.61 -13.19 -11.80
C GLN A 32 19.24 -11.80 -11.98
N ALA A 33 18.49 -10.74 -11.68
CA ALA A 33 18.98 -9.37 -11.70
C ALA A 33 20.19 -9.19 -10.79
N LEU A 34 20.15 -9.71 -9.55
CA LEU A 34 21.25 -9.63 -8.60
C LEU A 34 22.51 -10.36 -9.07
N ARG A 35 22.36 -11.55 -9.67
CA ARG A 35 23.52 -12.29 -10.23
C ARG A 35 24.21 -11.52 -11.34
N HIS A 36 23.45 -10.94 -12.26
CA HIS A 36 24.00 -10.16 -13.35
C HIS A 36 24.59 -8.83 -12.85
N TYR A 37 23.96 -8.22 -11.85
CA TYR A 37 24.48 -7.02 -11.19
C TYR A 37 25.84 -7.27 -10.53
N ALA A 38 25.99 -8.38 -9.80
CA ALA A 38 27.26 -8.76 -9.17
C ALA A 38 28.39 -9.06 -10.18
N ALA A 39 28.06 -9.31 -11.44
CA ALA A 39 29.03 -9.53 -12.52
C ALA A 39 29.51 -8.22 -13.17
N LEU A 40 28.89 -7.06 -12.85
CA LEU A 40 29.34 -5.76 -13.32
C LEU A 40 30.62 -5.35 -12.56
N LEU A 41 31.70 -5.10 -13.30
CA LEU A 41 32.99 -4.64 -12.75
C LEU A 41 32.88 -3.27 -12.08
N GLU A 42 32.02 -2.40 -12.61
CA GLU A 42 31.67 -1.10 -12.04
C GLU A 42 30.15 -0.96 -11.98
N PRO A 43 29.54 -1.28 -10.84
CA PRO A 43 28.11 -1.15 -10.68
C PRO A 43 27.73 0.33 -10.57
N GLU A 44 27.40 0.95 -11.70
CA GLU A 44 26.74 2.25 -11.71
C GLU A 44 25.24 2.09 -11.48
N LEU A 45 24.88 1.62 -10.28
CA LEU A 45 23.49 1.41 -9.89
C LEU A 45 22.64 2.68 -10.05
N LYS A 46 23.27 3.84 -9.90
CA LYS A 46 22.69 5.14 -10.22
C LYS A 46 22.20 5.22 -11.66
N GLN A 47 23.07 4.91 -12.63
CA GLN A 47 22.70 4.96 -14.04
C GLN A 47 21.62 3.92 -14.35
N LEU A 48 21.74 2.71 -13.79
CA LEU A 48 20.75 1.65 -13.98
C LEU A 48 19.36 2.06 -13.46
N VAL A 49 19.31 2.65 -12.27
CA VAL A 49 18.08 3.19 -11.67
C VAL A 49 17.53 4.33 -12.53
N GLN A 50 18.36 5.24 -13.03
CA GLN A 50 17.95 6.35 -13.90
C GLN A 50 17.47 5.88 -15.28
N GLU A 51 18.11 4.88 -15.89
CA GLU A 51 17.75 4.29 -17.17
C GLU A 51 16.43 3.53 -17.07
N SER A 52 16.27 2.72 -16.02
CA SER A 52 15.00 2.05 -15.70
C SER A 52 13.85 3.04 -15.58
N TYR A 53 14.10 4.17 -14.92
CA TYR A 53 13.10 5.23 -14.74
C TYR A 53 12.87 6.05 -16.01
N GLY A 54 13.93 6.37 -16.77
CA GLY A 54 13.86 7.13 -18.02
C GLY A 54 13.07 6.40 -19.11
N ALA A 55 13.19 5.07 -19.17
CA ALA A 55 12.38 4.23 -20.06
C ALA A 55 10.86 4.23 -19.70
N GLN A 56 10.47 4.74 -18.52
CA GLN A 56 9.06 4.82 -18.12
C GLN A 56 8.32 6.01 -18.73
N ARG A 57 9.01 7.08 -19.14
CA ARG A 57 8.37 8.31 -19.69
C ARG A 57 7.53 8.06 -20.93
N THR A 58 7.80 6.99 -21.68
CA THR A 58 7.08 6.62 -22.90
C THR A 58 5.94 5.63 -22.67
N VAL A 59 5.78 5.09 -21.45
CA VAL A 59 4.79 4.05 -21.15
C VAL A 59 3.63 4.63 -20.31
N ARG A 60 2.40 4.21 -20.59
CA ARG A 60 1.16 4.64 -19.92
C ARG A 60 1.33 4.76 -18.39
N ILE A 61 0.83 5.87 -17.84
CA ILE A 61 0.85 6.31 -16.42
C ILE A 61 0.51 5.20 -15.40
N GLY A 62 -0.27 4.18 -15.77
CA GLY A 62 -0.61 3.05 -14.89
C GLY A 62 0.46 1.95 -14.74
N THR A 63 1.42 1.86 -15.67
CA THR A 63 2.49 0.83 -15.63
C THR A 63 3.77 1.31 -14.95
N ALA A 64 3.95 2.63 -14.82
CA ALA A 64 5.12 3.24 -14.19
C ALA A 64 5.26 2.80 -12.73
N GLY A 65 4.19 2.87 -11.94
CA GLY A 65 4.25 2.49 -10.51
C GLY A 65 4.71 1.06 -10.27
N ARG A 66 4.34 0.12 -11.14
CA ARG A 66 4.73 -1.30 -11.00
C ARG A 66 6.22 -1.48 -11.25
N LYS A 67 6.74 -0.84 -12.29
CA LYS A 67 8.17 -0.86 -12.61
C LYS A 67 8.99 -0.26 -11.46
N VAL A 68 8.54 0.86 -10.90
CA VAL A 68 9.20 1.48 -9.74
C VAL A 68 9.17 0.58 -8.51
N ALA A 69 8.06 -0.10 -8.24
CA ALA A 69 7.99 -1.07 -7.13
C ALA A 69 8.93 -2.27 -7.33
N LEU A 70 9.07 -2.77 -8.56
CA LEU A 70 10.03 -3.82 -8.89
C LEU A 70 11.49 -3.34 -8.70
N LEU A 71 11.77 -2.09 -9.03
CA LEU A 71 13.07 -1.47 -8.78
C LEU A 71 13.35 -1.35 -7.28
N LEU A 72 12.38 -0.89 -6.48
CA LEU A 72 12.50 -0.85 -5.02
C LEU A 72 12.74 -2.25 -4.42
N GLN A 73 12.05 -3.27 -4.93
CA GLN A 73 12.26 -4.67 -4.54
C GLN A 73 13.69 -5.14 -4.86
N PHE A 74 14.21 -4.81 -6.04
CA PHE A 74 15.59 -5.10 -6.40
C PHE A 74 16.60 -4.42 -5.47
N VAL A 75 16.42 -3.11 -5.23
CA VAL A 75 17.29 -2.34 -4.33
C VAL A 75 17.27 -2.90 -2.91
N ARG A 76 16.11 -3.31 -2.41
CA ARG A 76 15.99 -3.96 -1.09
C ARG A 76 16.80 -5.26 -0.98
N ALA A 77 16.98 -5.97 -2.10
CA ALA A 77 17.65 -7.26 -2.14
C ALA A 77 19.16 -7.18 -2.39
N LEU A 78 19.71 -5.98 -2.62
CA LEU A 78 21.16 -5.77 -2.72
C LEU A 78 21.85 -6.17 -1.41
N PRO A 79 23.09 -6.71 -1.44
CA PRO A 79 23.77 -7.20 -0.24
C PRO A 79 24.32 -6.07 0.66
N ASP A 80 24.87 -4.99 0.09
CA ASP A 80 25.54 -3.93 0.85
C ASP A 80 24.55 -2.85 1.35
N VAL A 81 24.58 -2.60 2.66
CA VAL A 81 23.76 -1.57 3.34
C VAL A 81 24.09 -0.16 2.83
N ASN A 82 25.36 0.16 2.61
CA ASN A 82 25.79 1.51 2.20
C ASN A 82 25.36 1.79 0.77
N GLU A 83 25.48 0.79 -0.09
CA GLU A 83 25.00 0.82 -1.46
C GLU A 83 23.48 1.01 -1.49
N ARG A 84 22.71 0.23 -0.70
CA ARG A 84 21.25 0.41 -0.58
C ARG A 84 20.90 1.84 -0.17
N ALA A 85 21.53 2.37 0.88
CA ALA A 85 21.23 3.71 1.38
C ALA A 85 21.56 4.82 0.36
N ALA A 86 22.68 4.69 -0.38
CA ALA A 86 23.04 5.61 -1.45
C ALA A 86 21.99 5.63 -2.58
N VAL A 87 21.39 4.48 -2.86
CA VAL A 87 20.39 4.31 -3.93
C VAL A 87 19.03 4.82 -3.50
N TYR A 88 18.62 4.57 -2.26
CA TYR A 88 17.39 5.18 -1.72
C TYR A 88 17.45 6.71 -1.78
N ARG A 89 18.61 7.32 -1.47
CA ARG A 89 18.77 8.77 -1.62
C ARG A 89 18.54 9.26 -3.05
N GLN A 90 18.92 8.48 -4.06
CA GLN A 90 18.73 8.83 -5.47
C GLN A 90 17.30 8.57 -5.94
N LEU A 91 16.69 7.47 -5.49
CA LEU A 91 15.30 7.15 -5.77
C LEU A 91 14.35 8.23 -5.23
N GLU A 92 14.73 8.93 -4.15
CA GLU A 92 13.95 10.03 -3.60
C GLU A 92 13.68 11.14 -4.62
N GLU A 93 14.66 11.46 -5.48
CA GLU A 93 14.52 12.47 -6.53
C GLU A 93 13.69 11.94 -7.71
N LEU A 94 13.92 10.68 -8.09
CA LEU A 94 13.23 10.04 -9.21
C LEU A 94 11.74 9.81 -8.94
N LEU A 95 11.38 9.47 -7.70
CA LEU A 95 10.00 9.29 -7.28
C LEU A 95 9.15 10.56 -7.45
N GLN A 96 9.78 11.73 -7.42
CA GLN A 96 9.08 13.01 -7.65
C GLN A 96 8.71 13.21 -9.12
N ILE A 97 9.43 12.54 -10.03
CA ILE A 97 9.13 12.56 -11.45
C ILE A 97 7.86 11.75 -11.69
N ASP A 98 6.93 12.32 -12.44
CA ASP A 98 5.64 11.72 -12.80
C ASP A 98 4.74 11.34 -11.59
N GLY A 99 5.00 11.95 -10.43
CA GLY A 99 4.15 11.86 -9.22
C GLY A 99 4.08 10.49 -8.59
N GLN A 100 5.16 9.69 -8.67
CA GLN A 100 5.21 8.36 -8.03
C GLN A 100 5.33 8.45 -6.51
N ASP A 101 5.77 9.60 -5.99
CA ASP A 101 5.80 9.94 -4.57
C ASP A 101 4.41 10.06 -3.94
N GLU A 102 3.37 10.30 -4.76
CA GLU A 102 1.97 10.35 -4.31
C GLU A 102 1.23 9.01 -4.50
N ARG A 103 1.93 7.96 -4.94
CA ARG A 103 1.36 6.63 -5.23
C ARG A 103 1.98 5.57 -4.32
N TYR A 104 1.57 4.31 -4.49
CA TYR A 104 2.12 3.20 -3.68
C TYR A 104 3.65 3.09 -3.69
N PRO A 105 4.42 3.45 -4.74
CA PRO A 105 5.88 3.44 -4.65
C PRO A 105 6.41 4.36 -3.56
N GLY A 106 5.76 5.51 -3.31
CA GLY A 106 6.10 6.41 -2.21
C GLY A 106 5.93 5.77 -0.83
N ILE A 107 4.94 4.88 -0.65
CA ILE A 107 4.74 4.11 0.58
C ILE A 107 5.84 3.06 0.76
N LEU A 108 6.09 2.26 -0.29
CA LEU A 108 7.12 1.22 -0.27
C LEU A 108 8.50 1.83 0.04
N PHE A 109 8.81 2.93 -0.63
CA PHE A 109 10.03 3.69 -0.43
C PHE A 109 10.18 4.17 1.01
N ALA A 110 9.15 4.82 1.57
CA ALA A 110 9.21 5.37 2.93
C ALA A 110 9.51 4.29 3.97
N ASP A 111 8.78 3.17 3.91
CA ASP A 111 8.89 2.07 4.86
C ASP A 111 10.24 1.34 4.74
N ASP A 112 10.74 1.14 3.53
CA ASP A 112 12.05 0.54 3.32
C ASP A 112 13.19 1.44 3.75
N ALA A 113 13.11 2.72 3.38
CA ALA A 113 14.19 3.67 3.62
C ALA A 113 14.26 4.10 5.10
N ALA A 114 13.14 4.05 5.84
CA ALA A 114 13.11 4.36 7.27
C ALA A 114 14.10 3.51 8.09
N LYS A 115 14.39 2.28 7.64
CA LYS A 115 15.32 1.35 8.30
C LYS A 115 16.77 1.86 8.33
N TYR A 116 17.14 2.72 7.40
CA TYR A 116 18.48 3.33 7.34
C TYR A 116 18.59 4.65 8.11
N GLY A 117 17.46 5.17 8.58
CA GLY A 117 17.37 6.35 9.45
C GLY A 117 17.22 5.99 10.93
N ALA A 118 17.14 4.70 11.27
CA ALA A 118 17.02 4.20 12.62
C ALA A 118 18.39 3.74 13.15
N GLY A 119 18.96 4.45 14.13
CA GLY A 119 20.26 4.12 14.74
C GLY A 119 20.99 5.33 15.31
N THR A 120 22.14 5.11 15.94
CA THR A 120 23.01 6.17 16.49
C THR A 120 23.70 7.01 15.42
N GLU A 121 23.88 6.46 14.21
CA GLU A 121 24.41 7.17 13.03
C GLU A 121 23.50 6.91 11.82
N PRO A 122 22.46 7.74 11.60
CA PRO A 122 21.53 7.54 10.49
C PRO A 122 22.23 7.83 9.16
N VAL A 123 22.24 6.83 8.26
CA VAL A 123 22.88 6.93 6.94
C VAL A 123 21.99 7.70 5.96
N TYR A 124 20.67 7.57 6.11
CA TYR A 124 19.69 8.25 5.26
C TYR A 124 18.31 8.29 5.92
N LYS A 125 17.57 9.40 5.75
CA LYS A 125 16.19 9.53 6.19
C LYS A 125 15.35 10.18 5.07
N PRO A 126 14.28 9.54 4.61
CA PRO A 126 13.35 10.14 3.64
C PRO A 126 12.77 11.46 4.13
N ASN A 127 12.48 12.38 3.20
CA ASN A 127 11.77 13.60 3.53
C ASN A 127 10.36 13.28 4.09
N PRO A 128 10.10 13.54 5.39
CA PRO A 128 8.83 13.18 6.03
C PRO A 128 7.65 14.01 5.52
N GLU A 129 7.89 15.21 4.98
CA GLU A 129 6.84 16.04 4.38
C GLU A 129 6.37 15.50 3.02
N ARG A 130 7.11 14.55 2.45
CA ARG A 130 6.80 13.94 1.15
C ARG A 130 6.41 12.47 1.31
N TYR A 131 7.24 11.69 1.99
CA TYR A 131 7.10 10.24 2.10
C TYR A 131 6.87 9.82 3.57
N PRO A 132 5.84 8.98 3.87
CA PRO A 132 4.75 8.52 3.01
C PRO A 132 3.60 9.53 2.86
N LYS A 133 3.73 10.72 3.49
CA LYS A 133 2.66 11.70 3.70
C LYS A 133 1.81 12.00 2.47
N ARG A 134 2.41 12.33 1.32
CA ARG A 134 1.63 12.71 0.12
C ARG A 134 0.82 11.56 -0.47
N ALA A 135 1.38 10.36 -0.49
CA ALA A 135 0.67 9.17 -0.94
C ALA A 135 -0.52 8.87 -0.01
N LEU A 136 -0.31 8.96 1.31
CA LEU A 136 -1.39 8.82 2.28
C LEU A 136 -2.46 9.88 2.09
N GLU A 137 -2.12 11.17 2.00
CA GLU A 137 -3.08 12.26 1.78
C GLU A 137 -3.89 12.07 0.49
N ARG A 138 -3.27 11.58 -0.58
CA ARG A 138 -3.97 11.25 -1.83
C ARG A 138 -4.94 10.08 -1.64
N TRP A 139 -4.50 9.00 -1.00
CA TRP A 139 -5.36 7.83 -0.75
C TRP A 139 -6.50 8.13 0.22
N GLN A 140 -6.25 8.98 1.22
CA GLN A 140 -7.29 9.47 2.11
C GLN A 140 -8.37 10.26 1.34
N ARG A 141 -7.99 11.11 0.38
CA ARG A 141 -8.96 11.78 -0.52
C ARG A 141 -9.72 10.80 -1.42
N GLN A 142 -9.07 9.73 -1.87
CA GLN A 142 -9.73 8.67 -2.62
C GLN A 142 -10.76 7.92 -1.76
N LEU A 143 -10.45 7.67 -0.47
CA LEU A 143 -11.38 7.07 0.48
C LEU A 143 -12.61 7.95 0.69
N ASP A 144 -12.44 9.26 0.89
CA ASP A 144 -13.56 10.22 0.97
C ASP A 144 -14.46 10.15 -0.27
N GLY A 145 -13.84 9.99 -1.46
CA GLY A 145 -14.51 9.90 -2.74
C GLY A 145 -15.21 8.56 -3.02
N GLY A 146 -14.87 7.50 -2.28
CA GLY A 146 -15.32 6.12 -2.57
C GLY A 146 -14.51 5.40 -3.66
N PHE A 147 -13.29 5.85 -3.95
CA PHE A 147 -12.44 5.29 -4.99
C PHE A 147 -11.42 4.29 -4.40
N PHE A 148 -11.77 3.00 -4.38
CA PHE A 148 -10.97 2.00 -3.65
C PHE A 148 -9.99 1.18 -4.50
N ALA A 149 -10.04 1.29 -5.83
CA ALA A 149 -9.32 0.38 -6.73
C ALA A 149 -7.80 0.31 -6.46
N GLU A 150 -7.15 1.46 -6.31
CA GLU A 150 -5.71 1.53 -6.07
C GLU A 150 -5.33 0.96 -4.69
N LEU A 151 -6.11 1.30 -3.65
CA LEU A 151 -5.90 0.80 -2.29
C LEU A 151 -6.14 -0.71 -2.18
N SER A 152 -7.20 -1.21 -2.82
CA SER A 152 -7.51 -2.64 -2.87
C SER A 152 -6.40 -3.41 -3.58
N GLN A 153 -5.93 -2.90 -4.72
CA GLN A 153 -4.80 -3.47 -5.44
C GLN A 153 -3.54 -3.49 -4.56
N PHE A 154 -3.19 -2.37 -3.93
CA PHE A 154 -2.02 -2.29 -3.05
C PHE A 154 -2.12 -3.24 -1.85
N ALA A 155 -3.28 -3.34 -1.21
CA ALA A 155 -3.51 -4.28 -0.11
C ALA A 155 -3.39 -5.75 -0.54
N GLY A 156 -3.70 -6.05 -1.80
CA GLY A 156 -3.53 -7.39 -2.39
C GLY A 156 -2.08 -7.71 -2.73
N ASP A 157 -1.43 -6.80 -3.45
CA ASP A 157 -0.07 -6.95 -3.97
C ASP A 157 1.00 -6.82 -2.86
N HIS A 158 0.74 -6.00 -1.84
CA HIS A 158 1.68 -5.64 -0.77
C HIS A 158 1.01 -5.67 0.63
N PRO A 159 0.51 -6.82 1.09
CA PRO A 159 -0.29 -6.96 2.31
C PRO A 159 0.44 -6.48 3.58
N ASP A 160 1.73 -6.79 3.73
CA ASP A 160 2.51 -6.45 4.92
C ASP A 160 2.77 -4.94 5.02
N TYR A 161 2.94 -4.28 3.87
CA TYR A 161 3.07 -2.82 3.82
C TYR A 161 1.73 -2.16 4.16
N TYR A 162 0.64 -2.68 3.59
CA TYR A 162 -0.70 -2.18 3.88
C TYR A 162 -1.02 -2.27 5.38
N GLU A 163 -0.73 -3.38 6.03
CA GLU A 163 -0.96 -3.55 7.47
C GLU A 163 -0.25 -2.48 8.32
N ARG A 164 0.98 -2.10 7.95
CA ARG A 164 1.74 -1.07 8.68
C ARG A 164 1.14 0.33 8.57
N ILE A 165 0.51 0.65 7.44
CA ILE A 165 -0.05 1.98 7.18
C ILE A 165 -1.56 2.07 7.40
N GLU A 166 -2.26 0.95 7.54
CA GLU A 166 -3.73 0.85 7.54
C GLU A 166 -4.37 1.83 8.54
N ARG A 167 -3.79 1.91 9.75
CA ARG A 167 -4.27 2.82 10.79
C ARG A 167 -4.06 4.29 10.44
N GLU A 168 -2.88 4.65 9.95
CA GLU A 168 -2.55 6.05 9.56
C GLU A 168 -3.36 6.49 8.34
N LEU A 169 -3.69 5.55 7.46
CA LEU A 169 -4.57 5.78 6.32
C LEU A 169 -6.03 6.01 6.77
N LEU A 170 -6.59 5.10 7.56
CA LEU A 170 -8.03 5.05 7.79
C LEU A 170 -8.50 5.93 8.95
N HIS A 171 -7.69 6.09 10.00
CA HIS A 171 -8.08 6.83 11.21
C HIS A 171 -8.41 8.30 10.93
N PRO A 172 -7.59 9.08 10.20
CA PRO A 172 -7.90 10.49 9.93
C PRO A 172 -9.17 10.66 9.08
N VAL A 173 -9.46 9.70 8.19
CA VAL A 173 -10.66 9.71 7.34
C VAL A 173 -11.91 9.41 8.16
N ALA A 174 -11.80 8.45 9.08
CA ALA A 174 -12.90 8.10 9.98
C ALA A 174 -13.20 9.23 10.98
N GLU A 175 -12.18 9.95 11.47
CA GLU A 175 -12.38 11.07 12.40
C GLU A 175 -13.02 12.29 11.74
N ARG A 176 -12.70 12.59 10.47
CA ARG A 176 -13.27 13.71 9.71
C ARG A 176 -14.59 13.39 8.98
N TRP A 177 -15.25 12.30 9.38
CA TRP A 177 -16.47 11.83 8.74
C TRP A 177 -17.50 12.94 8.51
N SER A 178 -18.31 12.74 7.48
CA SER A 178 -19.53 13.51 7.25
C SER A 178 -20.66 12.58 6.81
N VAL A 179 -21.89 13.08 6.84
CA VAL A 179 -23.06 12.33 6.33
C VAL A 179 -22.88 11.97 4.84
N GLU A 180 -22.11 12.75 4.09
CA GLU A 180 -21.84 12.52 2.67
C GLU A 180 -20.74 11.49 2.41
N THR A 181 -19.66 11.51 3.22
CA THR A 181 -18.50 10.63 3.02
C THR A 181 -18.65 9.29 3.71
N TRP A 182 -19.35 9.22 4.85
CA TRP A 182 -19.48 8.01 5.65
C TRP A 182 -20.07 6.82 4.89
N PRO A 183 -21.17 6.95 4.11
CA PRO A 183 -21.73 5.83 3.35
C PRO A 183 -20.74 5.23 2.34
N ARG A 184 -19.84 6.05 1.80
CA ARG A 184 -18.78 5.57 0.91
C ARG A 184 -17.71 4.86 1.71
N LEU A 185 -17.23 5.49 2.78
CA LEU A 185 -16.16 4.95 3.62
C LEU A 185 -16.50 3.57 4.20
N VAL A 186 -17.73 3.34 4.67
CA VAL A 186 -18.12 2.04 5.25
C VAL A 186 -18.10 0.88 4.26
N ALA A 187 -18.13 1.16 2.95
CA ALA A 187 -17.98 0.14 1.91
C ALA A 187 -16.52 -0.26 1.66
N TYR A 188 -15.55 0.53 2.12
CA TYR A 188 -14.13 0.28 1.91
C TYR A 188 -13.64 -1.08 2.44
N PRO A 189 -14.01 -1.54 3.66
CA PRO A 189 -13.60 -2.86 4.14
C PRO A 189 -13.97 -3.99 3.17
N ASN A 190 -15.14 -3.91 2.52
CA ASN A 190 -15.57 -4.90 1.53
C ASN A 190 -14.80 -4.85 0.21
N ALA A 191 -14.10 -3.75 -0.08
CA ALA A 191 -13.22 -3.66 -1.23
C ALA A 191 -11.85 -4.30 -0.98
N LEU A 192 -11.49 -4.62 0.27
CA LEU A 192 -10.20 -5.22 0.59
C LEU A 192 -10.15 -6.71 0.19
N PRO A 193 -9.00 -7.18 -0.33
CA PRO A 193 -8.91 -8.53 -0.90
C PRO A 193 -8.87 -9.64 0.16
N ARG A 194 -8.35 -9.38 1.36
CA ARG A 194 -8.18 -10.41 2.42
C ARG A 194 -9.12 -10.15 3.59
N LEU A 195 -9.65 -11.22 4.16
CA LEU A 195 -10.61 -11.11 5.27
C LEU A 195 -9.99 -10.40 6.48
N GLU A 196 -8.75 -10.70 6.82
CA GLU A 196 -8.07 -10.11 7.99
C GLU A 196 -7.96 -8.58 7.83
N GLN A 197 -7.75 -8.10 6.61
CA GLN A 197 -7.74 -6.68 6.26
C GLN A 197 -9.15 -6.08 6.42
N ARG A 198 -10.19 -6.77 5.91
CA ARG A 198 -11.59 -6.31 6.10
C ARG A 198 -11.92 -6.17 7.58
N VAL A 199 -11.52 -7.18 8.38
CA VAL A 199 -11.79 -7.22 9.82
C VAL A 199 -11.13 -6.06 10.55
N ARG A 200 -9.84 -5.79 10.28
CA ARG A 200 -9.13 -4.67 10.89
C ARG A 200 -9.71 -3.32 10.49
N ALA A 201 -10.08 -3.15 9.21
CA ALA A 201 -10.74 -1.95 8.74
C ALA A 201 -12.11 -1.74 9.41
N PHE A 202 -12.95 -2.76 9.49
CA PHE A 202 -14.23 -2.70 10.21
C PHE A 202 -14.06 -2.34 11.68
N ARG A 203 -13.08 -2.96 12.35
CA ARG A 203 -12.76 -2.69 13.76
C ARG A 203 -12.44 -1.20 13.99
N LEU A 204 -11.58 -0.63 13.15
CA LEU A 204 -11.19 0.78 13.24
C LEU A 204 -12.36 1.74 12.98
N LEU A 205 -13.19 1.45 11.97
CA LEU A 205 -14.38 2.24 11.68
C LEU A 205 -15.42 2.15 12.80
N LEU A 206 -15.61 0.96 13.38
CA LEU A 206 -16.55 0.75 14.49
C LEU A 206 -16.10 1.50 15.75
N ASP A 207 -14.82 1.41 16.13
CA ASP A 207 -14.26 2.18 17.25
C ASP A 207 -14.49 3.68 17.07
N THR A 208 -14.36 4.17 15.85
CA THR A 208 -14.55 5.60 15.52
C THR A 208 -16.03 5.99 15.55
N ALA A 209 -16.90 5.17 14.97
CA ALA A 209 -18.36 5.37 15.01
C ALA A 209 -18.90 5.37 16.45
N GLN A 210 -18.39 4.48 17.32
CA GLN A 210 -18.78 4.47 18.73
C GLN A 210 -18.42 5.77 19.46
N LYS A 211 -17.19 6.28 19.27
CA LYS A 211 -16.75 7.56 19.86
C LYS A 211 -17.64 8.71 19.40
N GLN A 212 -18.02 8.74 18.13
CA GLN A 212 -18.87 9.79 17.55
C GLN A 212 -20.33 9.66 18.01
N GLN A 213 -20.85 8.44 18.12
CA GLN A 213 -22.20 8.16 18.61
C GLN A 213 -22.36 8.56 20.09
N GLN A 214 -21.30 8.55 20.90
CA GLN A 214 -21.32 9.12 22.25
C GLN A 214 -21.54 10.65 22.25
N GLN A 215 -21.16 11.34 21.17
CA GLN A 215 -21.27 12.79 21.04
C GLN A 215 -22.58 13.24 20.38
N GLN A 216 -23.08 12.50 19.38
CA GLN A 216 -24.20 12.94 18.53
C GLN A 216 -25.44 12.02 18.57
N LEU A 217 -25.40 10.89 19.30
CA LEU A 217 -26.51 9.92 19.42
C LEU A 217 -27.11 9.47 18.07
N ASN A 218 -26.31 9.43 16.99
CA ASN A 218 -26.76 9.01 15.68
C ASN A 218 -26.46 7.53 15.43
N ASP A 219 -27.52 6.72 15.33
CA ASP A 219 -27.45 5.28 15.08
C ASP A 219 -27.20 4.92 13.61
N GLN A 220 -27.34 5.87 12.68
CA GLN A 220 -27.19 5.65 11.24
C GLN A 220 -25.80 5.13 10.87
N GLN A 221 -24.75 5.60 11.54
CA GLN A 221 -23.38 5.17 11.25
C GLN A 221 -23.17 3.69 11.55
N LEU A 222 -23.66 3.24 12.71
CA LEU A 222 -23.61 1.84 13.12
C LEU A 222 -24.49 0.95 12.24
N MET A 223 -25.68 1.45 11.87
CA MET A 223 -26.56 0.76 10.93
C MET A 223 -25.87 0.47 9.60
N LEU A 224 -25.23 1.49 9.00
CA LEU A 224 -24.50 1.33 7.73
C LEU A 224 -23.32 0.37 7.86
N LEU A 225 -22.54 0.45 8.95
CA LEU A 225 -21.46 -0.50 9.22
C LEU A 225 -21.97 -1.94 9.36
N ALA A 226 -23.07 -2.15 10.09
CA ALA A 226 -23.67 -3.47 10.25
C ALA A 226 -24.12 -4.06 8.90
N GLY A 227 -24.71 -3.21 8.05
CA GLY A 227 -25.13 -3.57 6.69
C GLY A 227 -23.97 -4.01 5.79
N GLU A 228 -22.85 -3.30 5.83
CA GLU A 228 -21.64 -3.68 5.09
C GLU A 228 -21.00 -4.94 5.68
N MET A 229 -20.97 -5.10 7.00
CA MET A 229 -20.45 -6.30 7.65
C MET A 229 -21.24 -7.56 7.30
N LEU A 230 -22.57 -7.47 7.18
CA LEU A 230 -23.42 -8.60 6.73
C LEU A 230 -22.96 -9.20 5.39
N LYS A 231 -22.36 -8.40 4.50
CA LYS A 231 -21.87 -8.91 3.20
C LYS A 231 -20.72 -9.90 3.41
N VAL A 232 -19.80 -9.60 4.31
CA VAL A 232 -18.68 -10.49 4.67
C VAL A 232 -19.20 -11.78 5.32
N GLU A 233 -20.20 -11.67 6.20
CA GLU A 233 -20.78 -12.85 6.85
C GLU A 233 -21.45 -13.79 5.85
N ARG A 234 -22.20 -13.24 4.89
CA ARG A 234 -22.84 -14.02 3.83
C ARG A 234 -21.80 -14.72 2.96
N GLU A 235 -20.72 -14.02 2.58
CA GLU A 235 -19.62 -14.59 1.80
C GLU A 235 -19.00 -15.80 2.51
N LEU A 236 -18.69 -15.67 3.81
CA LEU A 236 -18.09 -16.77 4.59
C LEU A 236 -19.04 -17.93 4.85
N THR A 237 -20.35 -17.66 4.95
CA THR A 237 -21.37 -18.70 5.08
C THR A 237 -21.49 -19.52 3.78
N VAL A 238 -21.35 -18.87 2.62
CA VAL A 238 -21.46 -19.52 1.30
C VAL A 238 -20.18 -20.28 0.92
N HIS A 239 -19.01 -19.70 1.19
CA HIS A 239 -17.72 -20.24 0.75
C HIS A 239 -17.02 -21.13 1.78
N GLY A 240 -17.55 -21.22 3.01
CA GLY A 240 -16.97 -22.01 4.09
C GLY A 240 -15.72 -21.36 4.67
N GLY A 241 -15.89 -20.42 5.60
CA GLY A 241 -14.79 -19.78 6.31
C GLY A 241 -14.10 -20.69 7.32
N GLU A 242 -12.80 -20.48 7.53
CA GLU A 242 -12.03 -21.18 8.57
C GLU A 242 -12.52 -20.81 9.99
N GLN A 243 -12.24 -21.65 10.99
CA GLN A 243 -12.67 -21.40 12.38
C GLN A 243 -12.14 -20.06 12.92
N GLN A 244 -10.90 -19.70 12.58
CA GLN A 244 -10.29 -18.43 12.98
C GLN A 244 -11.02 -17.23 12.37
N GLN A 245 -11.47 -17.35 11.12
CA GLN A 245 -12.21 -16.32 10.41
C GLN A 245 -13.61 -16.10 11.02
N GLN A 246 -14.26 -17.19 11.43
CA GLN A 246 -15.54 -17.14 12.14
C GLN A 246 -15.40 -16.48 13.51
N GLN A 247 -14.32 -16.79 14.25
CA GLN A 247 -14.02 -16.14 15.53
C GLN A 247 -13.82 -14.63 15.38
N GLN A 248 -13.04 -14.20 14.38
CA GLN A 248 -12.82 -12.76 14.10
C GLN A 248 -14.12 -12.01 13.80
N LEU A 249 -15.06 -12.64 13.09
CA LEU A 249 -16.38 -12.04 12.87
C LEU A 249 -17.22 -11.99 14.14
N THR A 250 -17.21 -13.03 14.97
CA THR A 250 -17.91 -13.03 16.25
C THR A 250 -17.39 -11.90 17.14
N GLU A 251 -16.07 -11.73 17.25
CA GLU A 251 -15.46 -10.60 17.97
C GLU A 251 -15.95 -9.25 17.42
N LEU A 252 -15.98 -9.08 16.09
CA LEU A 252 -16.49 -7.85 15.48
C LEU A 252 -17.97 -7.59 15.79
N ARG A 253 -18.81 -8.64 15.84
CA ARG A 253 -20.22 -8.49 16.22
C ARG A 253 -20.36 -8.01 17.66
N GLU A 254 -19.57 -8.59 18.55
CA GLU A 254 -19.55 -8.24 19.97
C GLU A 254 -19.04 -6.83 20.23
N MET A 255 -18.25 -6.28 19.31
CA MET A 255 -17.86 -4.87 19.37
C MET A 255 -19.01 -3.90 19.09
N PHE A 256 -20.16 -4.32 18.54
CA PHE A 256 -21.28 -3.37 18.41
C PHE A 256 -21.86 -3.02 19.78
N PRO A 257 -22.10 -1.73 20.08
CA PRO A 257 -22.56 -1.34 21.39
C PRO A 257 -23.98 -1.86 21.66
N GLN A 258 -24.15 -2.59 22.76
CA GLN A 258 -25.47 -3.02 23.23
C GLN A 258 -26.04 -1.98 24.21
N ARG A 259 -26.76 -0.99 23.68
CA ARG A 259 -27.28 0.14 24.50
C ARG A 259 -28.63 -0.14 25.15
N SER A 260 -29.39 -1.09 24.61
CA SER A 260 -30.64 -1.62 25.17
C SER A 260 -30.86 -3.04 24.67
N TYR A 261 -31.87 -3.74 25.21
CA TYR A 261 -32.24 -5.09 24.74
C TYR A 261 -32.50 -5.12 23.23
N ASP A 262 -33.01 -4.01 22.68
CA ASP A 262 -33.37 -3.88 21.27
C ASP A 262 -32.31 -3.21 20.39
N ARG A 263 -31.17 -2.74 20.92
CA ARG A 263 -30.12 -2.08 20.12
C ARG A 263 -28.84 -2.89 20.15
N SER A 264 -28.75 -3.87 19.25
CA SER A 264 -27.62 -4.78 19.06
C SER A 264 -27.17 -4.79 17.59
N TYR A 265 -26.05 -5.47 17.28
CA TYR A 265 -25.63 -5.73 15.89
C TYR A 265 -26.79 -6.23 15.02
N ARG A 266 -27.55 -7.20 15.51
CA ARG A 266 -28.69 -7.77 14.79
C ARG A 266 -29.75 -6.72 14.46
N THR A 267 -30.07 -5.84 15.40
CA THR A 267 -31.02 -4.75 15.18
C THR A 267 -30.50 -3.79 14.11
N TYR A 268 -29.22 -3.40 14.19
CA TYR A 268 -28.61 -2.51 13.20
C TYR A 268 -28.61 -3.12 11.80
N ALA A 269 -28.32 -4.41 11.68
CA ALA A 269 -28.40 -5.19 10.46
C ALA A 269 -29.85 -5.27 9.89
N GLU A 270 -30.85 -5.50 10.74
CA GLU A 270 -32.26 -5.53 10.36
C GLU A 270 -32.76 -4.14 9.91
N LEU A 271 -32.39 -3.08 10.65
CA LEU A 271 -32.70 -1.69 10.29
C LEU A 271 -32.09 -1.31 8.94
N PHE A 272 -30.85 -1.73 8.67
CA PHE A 272 -30.23 -1.52 7.35
C PHE A 272 -31.02 -2.20 6.23
N ALA A 273 -31.53 -3.42 6.44
CA ALA A 273 -32.33 -4.13 5.44
C ALA A 273 -33.67 -3.43 5.13
N LEU A 274 -34.23 -2.70 6.10
CA LEU A 274 -35.45 -1.89 5.93
C LEU A 274 -35.14 -0.51 5.31
N TYR A 275 -33.98 0.04 5.62
CA TYR A 275 -33.47 1.29 5.06
C TYR A 275 -32.94 1.01 3.65
N LYS A 276 -33.83 0.88 2.66
CA LYS A 276 -33.41 0.89 1.26
C LYS A 276 -32.78 2.27 0.95
N PRO A 277 -31.47 2.35 0.66
CA PRO A 277 -30.88 3.58 0.16
C PRO A 277 -31.39 3.91 -1.24
#